data_AF-A0A674IZS9-F1
#
_entry.id   AF-A0A674IZS9-F1
#
_cell.length_a   1.000
_cell.length_b   1.000
_cell.length_c   1.000
_cell.angle_alpha   90.00
_cell.angle_beta   90.00
_cell.angle_gamma   90.00
#
_symmetry.space_group_name_H-M   'P 1'
#
loop_
_entity.id
_entity.type
_entity.pdbx_description
1 polymer ?
#
loop_
_entity_poly.entity_id
_entity_poly.type
_entity_poly.pdbx_seq_one_letter_code
_entity_poly.pdbx_strand_id
1 'polypeptide(L)'
;LCLIPLNFGKIETIEQFALDICNYFISSYCHVVYVKAYIQEAPWRRVEQNGVPHAHSFIFVPEGIRFCEVEQCQDGCPLISSGIKDLKLKKATQSGFEGFHRDKYTTLPETTDRVLSAELFCKWCYDLYFHTIFLRDIVHESVLEAFSGPPDCGEYSPSYQKTVNDIQMLILARVPQVSFSPFNI
;
A
#
# COMPACT_ATOMS: atom_id res chain seq x y z
N LEU A 1 6.65 -19.87 3.64
CA LEU A 1 6.90 -20.19 2.23
C LEU A 1 5.91 -21.24 1.79
N CYS A 2 5.03 -20.94 0.84
CA CYS A 2 4.36 -22.00 0.08
C CYS A 2 5.44 -22.66 -0.78
N LEU A 3 6.03 -23.75 -0.30
CA LEU A 3 6.86 -24.63 -1.12
C LEU A 3 5.94 -25.50 -1.96
N ILE A 4 5.11 -24.87 -2.81
CA ILE A 4 4.39 -25.62 -3.82
C ILE A 4 5.39 -25.80 -4.97
N PRO A 5 5.68 -27.04 -5.41
CA PRO A 5 6.54 -27.30 -6.57
C PRO A 5 5.80 -26.94 -7.88
N LEU A 6 5.19 -25.77 -7.92
CA LEU A 6 4.56 -25.22 -9.11
C LEU A 6 5.65 -24.45 -9.85
N ASN A 7 6.02 -24.98 -11.01
CA ASN A 7 6.94 -24.33 -11.92
C ASN A 7 6.20 -23.20 -12.65
N PHE A 8 5.88 -22.12 -11.93
CA PHE A 8 5.17 -20.95 -12.45
C PHE A 8 6.01 -20.10 -13.41
N GLY A 9 7.24 -20.53 -13.74
CA GLY A 9 8.13 -19.77 -14.60
C GLY A 9 8.59 -18.46 -13.94
N LYS A 10 8.80 -17.43 -14.75
CA LYS A 10 9.24 -16.11 -14.29
C LYS A 10 8.08 -15.37 -13.64
N ILE A 11 8.25 -14.95 -12.38
CA ILE A 11 7.30 -14.08 -11.68
C ILE A 11 7.50 -12.64 -12.19
N GLU A 12 6.51 -12.10 -12.89
CA GLU A 12 6.54 -10.70 -13.35
C GLU A 12 5.97 -9.74 -12.31
N THR A 13 4.86 -10.13 -11.65
CA THR A 13 4.25 -9.37 -10.56
C THR A 13 3.76 -10.32 -9.45
N ILE A 14 3.71 -9.83 -8.21
CA ILE A 14 3.19 -10.62 -7.08
C ILE A 14 1.69 -10.91 -7.22
N GLU A 15 0.95 -10.02 -7.87
CA GLU A 15 -0.48 -10.13 -8.10
C GLU A 15 -0.81 -11.24 -9.10
N GLN A 16 -0.05 -11.32 -10.21
CA GLN A 16 -0.20 -12.40 -11.16
C GLN A 16 0.15 -13.75 -10.51
N PHE A 17 1.23 -13.78 -9.73
CA PHE A 17 1.62 -14.99 -9.01
C PHE A 17 0.55 -15.44 -7.98
N ALA A 18 -0.07 -14.50 -7.26
CA ALA A 18 -1.19 -14.80 -6.35
C ALA A 18 -2.43 -15.34 -7.10
N LEU A 19 -2.72 -14.78 -8.28
CA LEU A 19 -3.79 -15.25 -9.14
C LEU A 19 -3.52 -16.66 -9.68
N ASP A 20 -2.28 -16.95 -10.09
CA ASP A 20 -1.90 -18.28 -10.58
C ASP A 20 -2.06 -19.35 -9.48
N ILE A 21 -1.74 -19.00 -8.23
CA ILE A 21 -2.00 -19.86 -7.06
C ILE A 21 -3.50 -20.11 -6.89
N CYS A 22 -4.33 -19.07 -6.95
CA CYS A 22 -5.79 -19.22 -6.80
C CYS A 22 -6.38 -20.10 -7.90
N ASN A 23 -6.02 -19.83 -9.16
CA ASN A 23 -6.46 -20.60 -10.32
C ASN A 23 -6.03 -22.07 -10.24
N TYR A 24 -4.80 -22.35 -9.80
CA TYR A 24 -4.31 -23.71 -9.62
C TYR A 24 -5.20 -24.52 -8.67
N PHE A 25 -5.50 -24.00 -7.48
CA PHE A 25 -6.28 -24.75 -6.49
C PHE A 25 -7.74 -24.92 -6.90
N ILE A 26 -8.37 -23.88 -7.47
CA ILE A 26 -9.76 -23.97 -7.94
C ILE A 26 -9.90 -24.97 -9.11
N SER A 27 -8.97 -24.96 -10.06
CA SER A 27 -9.03 -25.86 -11.22
C SER A 27 -8.61 -27.29 -10.91
N SER A 28 -7.72 -27.51 -9.94
CA SER A 28 -7.19 -28.84 -9.62
C SER A 28 -8.10 -29.67 -8.73
N TYR A 29 -8.96 -29.02 -7.92
CA TYR A 29 -9.73 -29.69 -6.88
C TYR A 29 -11.20 -29.26 -6.93
N CYS A 30 -12.08 -30.13 -7.41
CA CYS A 30 -13.50 -29.82 -7.54
C CYS A 30 -14.22 -29.47 -6.22
N HIS A 31 -13.66 -29.87 -5.07
CA HIS A 31 -14.20 -29.59 -3.74
C HIS A 31 -13.70 -28.27 -3.14
N VAL A 32 -12.75 -27.59 -3.80
CA VAL A 32 -12.26 -26.28 -3.37
C VAL A 32 -13.21 -25.20 -3.88
N VAL A 33 -13.91 -24.57 -2.96
CA VAL A 33 -14.94 -23.54 -3.27
C VAL A 33 -14.42 -22.11 -3.18
N TYR A 34 -13.32 -21.90 -2.46
CA TYR A 34 -12.72 -20.58 -2.22
C TYR A 34 -11.22 -20.70 -1.99
N VAL A 35 -10.45 -19.77 -2.55
CA VAL A 35 -9.00 -19.65 -2.34
C VAL A 35 -8.66 -18.19 -2.08
N LYS A 36 -7.74 -17.98 -1.13
CA LYS A 36 -7.15 -16.67 -0.83
C LYS A 36 -5.64 -16.79 -0.78
N ALA A 37 -4.96 -16.01 -1.62
CA ALA A 37 -3.50 -15.93 -1.66
C ALA A 37 -3.05 -14.55 -1.20
N TYR A 38 -2.22 -14.49 -0.14
CA TYR A 38 -1.57 -13.28 0.34
C TYR A 38 -0.07 -13.37 0.07
N ILE A 39 0.49 -12.35 -0.59
CA ILE A 39 1.90 -12.31 -0.96
C ILE A 39 2.50 -10.99 -0.52
N GLN A 40 3.69 -11.06 0.08
CA GLN A 40 4.48 -9.91 0.45
C GLN A 40 5.81 -9.96 -0.31
N GLU A 41 6.14 -8.86 -0.99
CA GLU A 41 7.42 -8.73 -1.67
C GLU A 41 8.51 -8.32 -0.65
N ALA A 42 9.64 -9.02 -0.67
CA ALA A 42 10.82 -8.56 0.07
C ALA A 42 11.42 -7.36 -0.68
N PRO A 43 11.57 -6.18 -0.05
CA PRO A 43 11.97 -4.93 -0.71
C PRO A 43 13.49 -4.90 -0.98
N TRP A 44 13.95 -5.82 -1.82
CA TRP A 44 15.32 -5.82 -2.34
C TRP A 44 15.47 -4.76 -3.42
N ARG A 45 16.41 -3.85 -3.24
CA ARG A 45 16.82 -2.85 -4.23
C ARG A 45 18.19 -3.20 -4.75
N ARG A 46 18.42 -3.05 -6.05
CA ARG A 46 19.76 -3.22 -6.62
C ARG A 46 20.70 -2.19 -6.01
N VAL A 47 21.88 -2.63 -5.58
CA VAL A 47 22.90 -1.70 -5.08
C VAL A 47 23.38 -0.84 -6.24
N GLU A 48 23.46 0.47 -6.02
CA GLU A 48 24.03 1.43 -6.99
C GLU A 48 25.25 2.11 -6.39
N GLN A 49 26.31 2.27 -7.19
CA GLN A 49 27.55 2.96 -6.80
C GLN A 49 27.93 3.93 -7.91
N ASN A 50 28.05 5.22 -7.59
CA ASN A 50 28.34 6.29 -8.56
C ASN A 50 27.38 6.29 -9.77
N GLY A 51 26.09 6.00 -9.53
CA GLY A 51 25.06 5.89 -10.58
C GLY A 51 25.13 4.62 -11.43
N VAL A 52 26.02 3.67 -11.10
CA VAL A 52 26.14 2.38 -11.79
C VAL A 52 25.46 1.27 -10.98
N PRO A 53 24.46 0.57 -11.54
CA PRO A 53 23.82 -0.56 -10.86
C PRO A 53 24.74 -1.78 -10.80
N HIS A 54 24.87 -2.40 -9.62
CA HIS A 54 25.67 -3.60 -9.42
C HIS A 54 25.04 -4.80 -10.16
N ALA A 55 25.85 -5.68 -10.73
CA ALA A 55 25.36 -6.80 -11.55
C ALA A 55 24.48 -7.80 -10.78
N HIS A 56 24.77 -8.04 -9.50
CA HIS A 56 24.13 -9.10 -8.72
C HIS A 56 24.08 -8.82 -7.20
N SER A 57 24.22 -7.56 -6.78
CA SER A 57 24.15 -7.20 -5.35
C SER A 57 22.92 -6.38 -5.05
N PHE A 58 22.32 -6.65 -3.90
CA PHE A 58 21.06 -6.08 -3.46
C PHE A 58 21.16 -5.64 -2.00
N ILE A 59 20.42 -4.60 -1.66
CA ILE A 59 20.24 -4.08 -0.30
C ILE A 59 18.76 -4.14 0.06
N PHE A 60 18.47 -4.42 1.33
CA PHE A 60 17.09 -4.49 1.84
C PHE A 60 16.64 -3.09 2.28
N VAL A 61 15.66 -2.48 1.61
CA VAL A 61 15.24 -1.09 1.85
C VAL A 61 13.71 -0.97 2.03
N PRO A 62 13.19 -0.99 3.27
CA PRO A 62 11.76 -1.03 3.55
C PRO A 62 11.11 0.37 3.55
N GLU A 63 11.07 1.03 2.40
CA GLU A 63 10.37 2.32 2.19
C GLU A 63 8.87 2.11 1.90
N GLY A 64 8.22 1.24 2.69
CA GLY A 64 6.90 0.70 2.39
C GLY A 64 7.00 -0.65 1.66
N ILE A 65 6.42 -1.68 2.28
CA ILE A 65 6.45 -3.06 1.81
C ILE A 65 5.25 -3.30 0.90
N ARG A 66 5.53 -3.66 -0.35
CA ARG A 66 4.50 -4.06 -1.32
C ARG A 66 3.92 -5.41 -0.90
N PHE A 67 2.60 -5.50 -0.92
CA PHE A 67 1.89 -6.77 -0.77
C PHE A 67 0.71 -6.82 -1.73
N CYS A 68 0.18 -8.01 -1.92
CA CYS A 68 -1.08 -8.22 -2.61
C CYS A 68 -1.91 -9.32 -1.96
N GLU A 69 -3.19 -9.31 -2.28
CA GLU A 69 -4.16 -10.31 -1.88
C GLU A 69 -5.06 -10.61 -3.07
N VAL A 70 -5.21 -11.89 -3.39
CA VAL A 70 -6.16 -12.36 -4.41
C VAL A 70 -7.12 -13.33 -3.75
N GLU A 71 -8.41 -13.07 -3.92
CA GLU A 71 -9.49 -13.93 -3.43
C GLU A 71 -10.31 -14.42 -4.62
N GLN A 72 -10.63 -15.72 -4.67
CA GLN A 72 -11.39 -16.30 -5.77
C GLN A 72 -12.35 -17.37 -5.24
N CYS A 73 -13.62 -17.27 -5.64
CA CYS A 73 -14.61 -18.33 -5.46
C CYS A 73 -14.64 -19.21 -6.72
N GLN A 74 -15.07 -20.47 -6.60
CA GLN A 74 -15.10 -21.44 -7.70
C GLN A 74 -15.80 -20.93 -8.98
N ASP A 75 -16.90 -20.20 -8.84
CA ASP A 75 -17.70 -19.65 -9.96
C ASP A 75 -17.60 -18.10 -10.06
N GLY A 76 -16.63 -17.49 -9.38
CA GLY A 76 -16.51 -16.04 -9.26
C GLY A 76 -15.30 -15.45 -10.00
N CYS A 77 -15.40 -14.19 -10.40
CA CYS A 77 -14.24 -13.41 -10.81
C CYS A 77 -13.30 -13.22 -9.60
N PRO A 78 -11.97 -13.28 -9.79
CA PRO A 78 -11.03 -13.01 -8.72
C PRO A 78 -11.10 -11.54 -8.30
N LEU A 79 -11.11 -11.31 -6.99
CA LEU A 79 -10.92 -9.99 -6.39
C LEU A 79 -9.43 -9.79 -6.13
N ILE A 80 -8.83 -8.80 -6.79
CA ILE A 80 -7.41 -8.47 -6.64
C ILE A 80 -7.27 -7.20 -5.80
N SER A 81 -6.41 -7.27 -4.79
CA SER A 81 -5.95 -6.11 -4.02
C SER A 81 -4.44 -6.01 -4.05
N SER A 82 -3.94 -4.78 -4.19
CA SER A 82 -2.53 -4.46 -3.89
C SER A 82 -2.47 -3.52 -2.71
N GLY A 83 -1.27 -3.41 -2.13
CA GLY A 83 -1.08 -2.50 -1.02
C GLY A 83 0.37 -2.20 -0.71
N ILE A 84 0.52 -1.17 0.13
CA ILE A 84 1.77 -0.78 0.76
C ILE A 84 1.51 -0.80 2.25
N LYS A 85 2.32 -1.55 2.99
CA LYS A 85 2.30 -1.56 4.46
C LYS A 85 3.64 -1.17 5.03
N ASP A 86 3.67 -0.93 6.33
CA ASP A 86 4.89 -0.60 7.07
C ASP A 86 5.60 0.65 6.51
N LEU A 87 4.84 1.57 5.88
CA LEU A 87 5.35 2.82 5.35
C LEU A 87 5.40 3.87 6.46
N LYS A 88 6.60 4.10 6.99
CA LYS A 88 6.83 4.99 8.12
C LYS A 88 7.16 6.39 7.64
N LEU A 89 6.30 7.34 7.96
CA LEU A 89 6.45 8.76 7.62
C LEU A 89 6.46 9.61 8.89
N LYS A 90 7.22 10.70 8.83
CA LYS A 90 7.32 11.64 9.93
C LYS A 90 7.55 13.05 9.41
N LYS A 91 6.78 14.02 9.92
CA LYS A 91 7.09 15.44 9.82
C LYS A 91 7.24 16.06 11.21
N ALA A 92 8.22 16.95 11.35
CA ALA A 92 8.60 17.52 12.64
C ALA A 92 7.75 18.73 13.06
N THR A 93 6.99 19.30 12.13
CA THR A 93 6.14 20.48 12.28
C THR A 93 5.00 20.42 11.24
N GLN A 94 4.26 21.52 11.03
CA GLN A 94 3.15 21.62 10.07
C GLN A 94 2.04 20.60 10.37
N SER A 95 1.81 20.32 11.65
CA SER A 95 0.66 19.54 12.12
C SER A 95 0.13 20.11 13.41
N GLY A 96 -1.19 20.30 13.48
CA GLY A 96 -1.89 20.68 14.71
C GLY A 96 -2.91 19.63 15.14
N PHE A 97 -3.53 19.91 16.28
CA PHE A 97 -4.74 19.25 16.75
C PHE A 97 -5.46 20.16 17.74
N GLU A 98 -6.53 20.79 17.27
CA GLU A 98 -7.31 21.80 17.97
C GLU A 98 -8.79 21.71 17.55
N GLY A 99 -9.69 22.35 18.30
CA GLY A 99 -11.13 22.36 18.02
C GLY A 99 -11.84 21.04 18.30
N PHE A 100 -11.20 20.10 19.02
CA PHE A 100 -11.84 18.84 19.40
C PHE A 100 -12.82 19.02 20.56
N HIS A 101 -13.81 18.13 20.64
CA HIS A 101 -14.79 18.15 21.73
C HIS A 101 -14.11 17.99 23.08
N ARG A 102 -14.46 18.84 24.04
CA ARG A 102 -13.95 18.78 25.40
C ARG A 102 -15.07 18.36 26.35
N ASP A 103 -14.79 17.33 27.12
CA ASP A 103 -15.63 16.85 28.20
C ASP A 103 -14.87 16.81 29.53
N LYS A 104 -15.50 16.29 30.58
CA LYS A 104 -14.91 16.15 31.92
C LYS A 104 -13.69 15.20 31.98
N TYR A 105 -13.41 14.44 30.92
CA TYR A 105 -12.26 13.54 30.80
C TYR A 105 -11.15 14.11 29.92
N THR A 106 -11.39 15.26 29.28
CA THR A 106 -10.47 15.83 28.30
C THR A 106 -9.37 16.66 28.96
N THR A 107 -8.20 16.05 29.12
CA THR A 107 -6.99 16.69 29.66
C THR A 107 -6.02 17.16 28.58
N LEU A 108 -6.20 16.69 27.33
CA LEU A 108 -5.32 17.01 26.21
C LEU A 108 -5.34 18.53 25.92
N PRO A 109 -4.18 19.21 25.93
CA PRO A 109 -4.10 20.58 25.45
C PRO A 109 -4.19 20.60 23.93
N GLU A 110 -4.80 21.65 23.40
CA GLU A 110 -4.74 21.94 21.97
C GLU A 110 -3.32 22.33 21.58
N THR A 111 -2.95 22.05 20.33
CA THR A 111 -1.67 22.50 19.78
C THR A 111 -1.83 22.88 18.31
N THR A 112 -1.20 23.99 17.93
CA THR A 112 -1.10 24.42 16.54
C THR A 112 0.16 23.87 15.87
N ASP A 113 1.10 23.32 16.64
CA ASP A 113 2.30 22.67 16.09
C ASP A 113 2.72 21.44 16.91
N ARG A 114 2.93 20.32 16.24
CA ARG A 114 3.38 19.05 16.82
C ARG A 114 4.06 18.19 15.76
N VAL A 115 4.84 17.24 16.25
CA VAL A 115 5.33 16.13 15.42
C VAL A 115 4.15 15.25 15.00
N LEU A 116 4.09 14.90 13.72
CA LEU A 116 3.23 13.84 13.20
C LEU A 116 4.10 12.69 12.71
N SER A 117 3.95 11.53 13.34
CA SER A 117 4.61 10.28 12.95
C SER A 117 3.55 9.22 12.71
N ALA A 118 3.57 8.59 11.54
CA ALA A 118 2.57 7.61 11.13
C ALA A 118 3.24 6.41 10.47
N GLU A 119 2.63 5.24 10.64
CA GLU A 119 2.91 4.02 9.88
C GLU A 119 1.64 3.70 9.10
N LEU A 120 1.72 3.83 7.77
CA LEU A 120 0.55 3.75 6.89
C LEU A 120 0.36 2.32 6.35
N PHE A 121 -0.91 1.95 6.21
CA PHE A 121 -1.35 0.72 5.58
C PHE A 121 -2.36 1.07 4.47
N CYS A 122 -1.87 1.14 3.24
CA CYS A 122 -2.72 1.43 2.09
C CYS A 122 -3.08 0.11 1.39
N LYS A 123 -4.37 -0.18 1.25
CA LYS A 123 -4.87 -1.32 0.46
C LYS A 123 -5.93 -0.85 -0.52
N TRP A 124 -5.75 -1.17 -1.79
CA TRP A 124 -6.68 -0.82 -2.86
C TRP A 124 -7.03 -2.03 -3.71
N CYS A 125 -8.27 -2.05 -4.21
CA CYS A 125 -8.82 -3.12 -5.04
C CYS A 125 -9.03 -2.63 -6.47
N TYR A 126 -8.89 -3.52 -7.46
CA TYR A 126 -9.10 -3.22 -8.87
C TYR A 126 -9.44 -4.49 -9.68
N ASP A 127 -9.93 -4.31 -10.90
CA ASP A 127 -10.35 -5.40 -11.79
C ASP A 127 -9.18 -5.98 -12.61
N LEU A 128 -9.32 -7.24 -13.03
CA LEU A 128 -8.31 -8.07 -13.70
C LEU A 128 -7.62 -7.43 -14.92
N TYR A 129 -8.33 -6.58 -15.66
CA TYR A 129 -7.85 -6.00 -16.92
C TYR A 129 -6.96 -4.76 -16.74
N PHE A 130 -6.74 -4.35 -15.49
CA PHE A 130 -5.90 -3.21 -15.21
C PHE A 130 -4.44 -3.67 -15.09
N HIS A 131 -3.59 -3.32 -16.07
CA HIS A 131 -2.15 -3.62 -15.99
C HIS A 131 -1.47 -2.68 -14.98
N THR A 132 -0.92 -3.25 -13.91
CA THR A 132 -0.66 -2.53 -12.65
C THR A 132 0.80 -2.26 -12.33
N ILE A 133 1.71 -2.39 -13.30
CA ILE A 133 3.16 -2.32 -13.01
C ILE A 133 3.53 -0.99 -12.31
N PHE A 134 2.86 0.11 -12.67
CA PHE A 134 3.14 1.45 -12.11
C PHE A 134 2.18 1.90 -11.01
N LEU A 135 1.15 1.12 -10.65
CA LEU A 135 0.16 1.56 -9.66
C LEU A 135 0.78 1.82 -8.29
N ARG A 136 1.68 0.93 -7.89
CA ARG A 136 2.36 1.03 -6.61
C ARG A 136 3.15 2.34 -6.50
N ASP A 137 3.82 2.73 -7.58
CA ASP A 137 4.63 3.95 -7.60
C ASP A 137 3.74 5.18 -7.53
N ILE A 138 2.67 5.24 -8.32
CA ILE A 138 1.69 6.34 -8.28
C ILE A 138 1.07 6.48 -6.88
N VAL A 139 0.68 5.36 -6.25
CA VAL A 139 0.12 5.39 -4.89
C VAL A 139 1.16 5.84 -3.87
N HIS A 140 2.37 5.31 -3.94
CA HIS A 140 3.46 5.69 -3.04
C HIS A 140 3.80 7.18 -3.14
N GLU A 141 3.94 7.70 -4.35
CA GLU A 141 4.17 9.12 -4.60
C GLU A 141 3.02 9.99 -4.08
N SER A 142 1.77 9.57 -4.31
CA SER A 142 0.59 10.28 -3.81
C SER A 142 0.54 10.33 -2.29
N VAL A 143 0.93 9.24 -1.62
CA VAL A 143 1.04 9.21 -0.16
C VAL A 143 2.10 10.19 0.33
N LEU A 144 3.29 10.17 -0.28
CA LEU A 144 4.40 11.06 0.11
C LEU A 144 4.03 12.52 -0.10
N GLU A 145 3.40 12.85 -1.23
CA GLU A 145 2.97 14.20 -1.58
C GLU A 145 1.90 14.72 -0.62
N ALA A 146 0.81 13.99 -0.42
CA ALA A 146 -0.28 14.42 0.46
C ALA A 146 0.14 14.47 1.94
N PHE A 147 1.10 13.65 2.37
CA PHE A 147 1.62 13.70 3.75
C PHE A 147 2.56 14.89 3.97
N SER A 148 3.43 15.17 3.00
CA SER A 148 4.57 16.09 3.16
C SER A 148 4.28 17.51 2.68
N GLY A 149 3.49 17.66 1.61
CA GLY A 149 3.34 18.92 0.88
C GLY A 149 4.59 19.30 0.08
N PRO A 150 4.67 20.55 -0.42
CA PRO A 150 5.81 21.05 -1.17
C PRO A 150 7.13 20.94 -0.37
N PRO A 151 8.26 20.51 -0.97
CA PRO A 151 9.51 20.28 -0.22
C PRO A 151 10.11 21.51 0.48
N ASP A 152 9.79 22.70 0.00
CA ASP A 152 10.31 23.98 0.48
C ASP A 152 9.54 24.57 1.67
N CYS A 153 8.23 24.31 1.78
CA CYS A 153 7.37 24.89 2.81
C CYS A 153 6.50 23.89 3.58
N GLY A 154 6.36 22.66 3.07
CA GLY A 154 5.45 21.64 3.59
C GLY A 154 3.98 22.06 3.53
N GLU A 155 3.11 21.23 4.09
CA GLU A 155 1.68 21.53 4.18
C GLU A 155 1.14 21.27 5.59
N TYR A 156 0.38 22.26 6.11
CA TYR A 156 -0.23 22.18 7.42
C TYR A 156 -1.38 21.16 7.44
N SER A 157 -1.32 20.22 8.38
CA SER A 157 -2.40 19.26 8.63
C SER A 157 -3.11 19.56 9.96
N PRO A 158 -4.42 19.89 9.95
CA PRO A 158 -5.17 20.16 11.18
C PRO A 158 -5.54 18.88 11.94
N SER A 159 -5.51 17.72 11.29
CA SER A 159 -5.80 16.42 11.91
C SER A 159 -5.25 15.26 11.07
N TYR A 160 -4.96 14.14 11.73
CA TYR A 160 -4.54 12.92 11.04
C TYR A 160 -5.61 12.45 10.03
N GLN A 161 -6.88 12.56 10.41
CA GLN A 161 -8.02 12.18 9.58
C GLN A 161 -8.08 12.99 8.28
N LYS A 162 -7.78 14.28 8.33
CA LYS A 162 -7.70 15.13 7.13
C LYS A 162 -6.57 14.64 6.21
N THR A 163 -5.38 14.39 6.75
CA THR A 163 -4.25 13.85 5.96
C THR A 163 -4.58 12.51 5.31
N VAL A 164 -5.21 11.58 6.04
CA VAL A 164 -5.67 10.29 5.47
C VAL A 164 -6.67 10.51 4.34
N ASN A 165 -7.63 11.41 4.53
CA ASN A 165 -8.59 11.74 3.47
C ASN A 165 -7.91 12.36 2.24
N ASP A 166 -6.95 13.26 2.43
CA ASP A 166 -6.20 13.87 1.32
C ASP A 166 -5.41 12.83 0.52
N ILE A 167 -4.77 11.88 1.21
CA ILE A 167 -4.11 10.73 0.58
C ILE A 167 -5.11 9.94 -0.27
N GLN A 168 -6.28 9.58 0.29
CA GLN A 168 -7.32 8.85 -0.45
C GLN A 168 -7.77 9.62 -1.69
N MET A 169 -8.09 10.90 -1.53
CA MET A 169 -8.60 11.74 -2.60
C MET A 169 -7.56 11.93 -3.71
N LEU A 170 -6.28 12.12 -3.36
CA LEU A 170 -5.20 12.26 -4.35
C LEU A 170 -4.97 10.96 -5.13
N ILE A 171 -5.01 9.81 -4.44
CA ILE A 171 -4.89 8.51 -5.12
C ILE A 171 -6.06 8.28 -6.07
N LEU A 172 -7.31 8.50 -5.62
CA LEU A 172 -8.50 8.34 -6.47
C LEU A 172 -8.49 9.30 -7.67
N ALA A 173 -7.98 10.51 -7.50
CA ALA A 173 -7.84 11.48 -8.59
C ALA A 173 -6.82 11.03 -9.64
N ARG A 174 -5.71 10.39 -9.23
CA ARG A 174 -4.66 9.90 -10.13
C ARG A 174 -4.97 8.53 -10.74
N VAL A 175 -5.71 7.70 -10.01
CA VAL A 175 -6.04 6.33 -10.41
C VAL A 175 -7.53 6.07 -10.18
N PRO A 176 -8.43 6.55 -11.06
CA PRO A 176 -9.87 6.38 -10.88
C PRO A 176 -10.35 4.92 -10.90
N GLN A 177 -9.51 3.99 -11.39
CA GLN A 177 -9.83 2.57 -11.52
C GLN A 177 -9.67 1.79 -10.21
N VAL A 178 -9.08 2.39 -9.17
CA VAL A 178 -8.95 1.73 -7.87
C VAL A 178 -10.09 2.12 -6.94
N SER A 179 -10.41 1.21 -6.04
CA SER A 179 -11.32 1.46 -4.92
C SER A 179 -10.64 1.15 -3.60
N PHE A 180 -10.99 1.89 -2.55
CA PHE A 180 -10.51 1.64 -1.20
C PHE A 180 -11.53 0.86 -0.40
N SER A 181 -11.03 -0.10 0.39
CA SER A 181 -11.86 -0.69 1.44
C SER A 181 -12.07 0.36 2.55
N PRO A 182 -13.28 0.50 3.12
CA PRO A 182 -13.64 1.58 4.05
C PRO A 182 -12.82 1.66 5.35
N PHE A 183 -11.90 0.73 5.60
CA PHE A 183 -11.14 0.62 6.85
C PHE A 183 -9.60 0.75 6.70
N ASN A 184 -9.06 0.98 5.51
CA ASN A 184 -7.62 0.80 5.28
C ASN A 184 -6.95 1.96 4.51
N ILE A 185 -6.67 3.07 5.21
CA ILE A 185 -5.47 3.93 5.05
C ILE A 185 -5.00 4.40 6.44
#